data_AF-A0A5J4K301-F1
#
_entry.id   AF-A0A5J4K301-F1
#
_cell.length_a   1.000
_cell.length_b   1.000
_cell.length_c   1.000
_cell.angle_alpha   90.00
_cell.angle_beta   90.00
_cell.angle_gamma   90.00
#
_symmetry.space_group_name_H-M   'P 1'
#
loop_
_entity.id
_entity.type
_entity.pdbx_description
1 polymer ?
#
loop_
_entity_poly.entity_id
_entity_poly.type
_entity_poly.pdbx_seq_one_letter_code
_entity_poly.pdbx_strand_id
1 'polypeptide(L)'
;MPLDDRKAQHLLRLINRSYAGRQRSLVAVVLNAGCYSYRLIQGIIRPLHCLDPQVYDSSGQPPRPEADHLLIAPLGTDFSGVVYLADCTVASAGAVAAATKYELIEAVPVGLLPGGTHLRVPLRRLR
;
A
#
# COMPACT_ATOMS: atom_id res chain seq x y z
N MET A 1 -18.77 -22.99 -14.00
CA MET A 1 -19.78 -22.04 -13.50
C MET A 1 -19.20 -20.64 -13.57
N PRO A 2 -19.86 -19.69 -14.25
CA PRO A 2 -19.41 -18.30 -14.24
C PRO A 2 -19.56 -17.70 -12.84
N LEU A 3 -18.80 -16.64 -12.62
CA LEU A 3 -18.79 -15.94 -11.36
C LEU A 3 -19.83 -14.82 -11.41
N ASP A 4 -20.97 -15.05 -10.76
CA ASP A 4 -22.08 -14.10 -10.70
C ASP A 4 -21.81 -12.97 -9.68
N ASP A 5 -22.40 -11.79 -9.88
CA ASP A 5 -22.17 -10.59 -9.04
C ASP A 5 -22.40 -10.82 -7.54
N ARG A 6 -23.38 -11.66 -7.18
CA ARG A 6 -23.64 -12.02 -5.78
C ARG A 6 -22.44 -12.74 -5.15
N LYS A 7 -21.80 -13.63 -5.90
CA LYS A 7 -20.61 -14.38 -5.45
C LYS A 7 -19.41 -13.43 -5.37
N ALA A 8 -19.26 -12.53 -6.34
CA ALA A 8 -18.22 -11.49 -6.33
C ALA A 8 -18.30 -10.60 -5.08
N GLN A 9 -19.49 -10.06 -4.80
CA GLN A 9 -19.74 -9.23 -3.62
C GLN A 9 -19.52 -9.98 -2.31
N HIS A 10 -19.91 -11.26 -2.25
CA HIS A 10 -19.68 -12.08 -1.06
C HIS A 10 -18.18 -12.27 -0.77
N LEU A 11 -17.38 -12.57 -1.80
CA LEU A 11 -15.93 -12.73 -1.67
C LEU A 11 -15.25 -11.43 -1.22
N LEU A 12 -15.60 -10.29 -1.82
CA LEU A 12 -15.07 -8.98 -1.40
C LEU A 12 -15.38 -8.67 0.06
N ARG A 13 -16.61 -8.95 0.51
CA ARG A 13 -16.99 -8.77 1.93
C ARG A 13 -16.21 -9.68 2.86
N LEU A 14 -16.02 -10.95 2.49
CA LEU A 14 -15.28 -11.92 3.30
C LEU A 14 -13.80 -11.54 3.42
N ILE A 15 -13.19 -11.11 2.33
CA ILE A 15 -11.80 -10.63 2.31
C ILE A 15 -11.65 -9.38 3.19
N ASN A 16 -12.51 -8.37 3.01
CA ASN A 16 -12.47 -7.17 3.86
C ASN A 16 -12.64 -7.49 5.35
N ARG A 17 -13.52 -8.45 5.69
CA ARG A 17 -13.66 -8.93 7.08
C ARG A 17 -12.40 -9.62 7.59
N SER A 18 -11.72 -10.42 6.77
CA SER A 18 -10.46 -11.07 7.17
C SER A 18 -9.31 -10.08 7.41
N TYR A 19 -9.42 -8.87 6.86
CA TYR A 19 -8.43 -7.79 7.04
C TYR A 19 -8.77 -6.90 8.24
N ALA A 20 -10.03 -6.91 8.69
CA ALA A 20 -10.46 -6.16 9.86
C ALA A 20 -9.63 -6.57 11.10
N GLY A 21 -9.12 -5.57 11.82
CA GLY A 21 -8.25 -5.77 12.99
C GLY A 21 -6.76 -5.95 12.68
N ARG A 22 -6.36 -6.04 11.41
CA ARG A 22 -4.94 -6.07 10.98
C ARG A 22 -4.52 -4.80 10.23
N GLN A 23 -5.49 -3.94 9.92
CA GLN A 23 -5.25 -2.67 9.24
C GLN A 23 -4.69 -1.64 10.21
N ARG A 24 -3.82 -0.79 9.69
CA ARG A 24 -3.33 0.40 10.37
C ARG A 24 -3.66 1.64 9.54
N SER A 25 -3.83 2.77 10.22
CA SER A 25 -4.02 4.06 9.57
C SER A 25 -2.69 4.62 9.11
N LEU A 26 -2.68 5.12 7.87
CA LEU A 26 -1.59 5.89 7.28
C LEU A 26 -2.17 7.19 6.72
N VAL A 27 -1.33 8.19 6.52
CA VAL A 27 -1.75 9.43 5.86
C VAL A 27 -1.13 9.50 4.47
N ALA A 28 -1.98 9.54 3.45
CA ALA A 28 -1.58 9.87 2.10
C ALA A 28 -1.48 11.40 1.95
N VAL A 29 -0.32 11.86 1.50
CA VAL A 29 -0.09 13.26 1.16
C VAL A 29 -0.38 13.43 -0.32
N VAL A 30 -1.45 14.16 -0.63
CA VAL A 30 -1.95 14.35 -1.99
C VAL A 30 -1.62 15.76 -2.45
N LEU A 31 -0.99 15.90 -3.61
CA LEU A 31 -0.81 17.16 -4.29
C LEU A 31 -1.91 17.31 -5.34
N ASN A 32 -2.76 18.33 -5.17
CA ASN A 32 -3.79 18.67 -6.15
C ASN A 32 -3.76 20.18 -6.39
N ALA A 33 -3.69 20.58 -7.66
CA ALA A 33 -3.67 21.99 -8.09
C ALA A 33 -2.66 22.88 -7.33
N GLY A 34 -1.49 22.33 -6.96
CA GLY A 34 -0.43 23.05 -6.25
C GLY A 34 -0.60 23.11 -4.72
N CYS A 35 -1.67 22.56 -4.16
CA CYS A 35 -1.89 22.48 -2.72
C CYS A 35 -1.74 21.05 -2.20
N TYR A 36 -1.08 20.92 -1.04
CA TYR A 36 -1.00 19.65 -0.31
C TYR A 36 -2.24 19.45 0.55
N SER A 37 -2.79 18.25 0.50
CA SER A 37 -3.87 17.78 1.36
C SER A 37 -3.51 16.44 1.98
N TYR A 38 -4.15 16.13 3.11
CA TYR A 38 -3.88 14.92 3.90
C TYR A 38 -5.12 14.04 3.92
N ARG A 39 -4.98 12.81 3.43
CA ARG A 39 -6.07 11.83 3.42
C ARG A 39 -5.68 10.63 4.27
N LEU A 40 -6.50 10.29 5.25
CA LEU A 40 -6.31 9.06 6.02
C LEU A 40 -6.70 7.87 5.16
N ILE A 41 -5.79 6.91 5.05
CA ILE A 41 -6.01 5.62 4.36
C ILE A 41 -5.82 4.49 5.37
N GLN A 42 -6.48 3.37 5.11
CA GLN A 42 -6.32 2.16 5.92
C GLN A 42 -5.80 1.03 5.07
N GLY A 43 -4.83 0.30 5.62
CA GLY A 43 -4.29 -0.87 4.96
C GLY A 43 -3.38 -1.66 5.89
N ILE A 44 -2.98 -2.84 5.43
CA ILE A 44 -2.05 -3.69 6.15
C ILE A 44 -0.66 -3.38 5.61
N ILE A 45 0.26 -2.94 6.45
CA ILE A 45 1.68 -2.86 6.07
C ILE A 45 2.43 -4.02 6.66
N ARG A 46 3.31 -4.59 5.84
CA ARG A 46 4.26 -5.62 6.24
C ARG A 46 5.65 -5.24 5.72
N PRO A 47 6.72 -5.47 6.48
CA PRO A 47 8.06 -5.39 5.92
C PRO A 47 8.20 -6.45 4.84
N LEU A 48 8.75 -6.06 3.69
CA LEU A 48 9.10 -7.00 2.63
C LEU A 48 10.49 -7.54 2.98
N HIS A 49 10.56 -8.68 3.66
CA HIS A 49 11.85 -9.31 3.90
C HIS A 49 12.39 -9.86 2.57
N CYS A 50 13.66 -9.59 2.26
CA CYS A 50 14.38 -10.40 1.28
C CYS A 50 14.40 -11.84 1.81
N LEU A 51 13.62 -12.73 1.18
CA LEU A 51 13.96 -14.15 1.18
C LEU A 51 15.37 -14.22 0.57
N ASP A 52 16.33 -14.76 1.32
CA ASP A 52 17.77 -14.74 1.04
C ASP A 52 18.16 -14.49 -0.41
N PRO A 53 18.91 -13.41 -0.74
CA PRO A 53 19.52 -13.31 -2.05
C PRO A 53 20.61 -14.39 -2.15
N GLN A 54 20.26 -15.58 -2.64
CA GLN A 54 21.22 -16.63 -2.97
C GLN A 54 22.12 -16.24 -4.15
N VAL A 55 21.83 -15.11 -4.81
CA VAL A 55 22.55 -14.63 -5.99
C VAL A 55 22.91 -13.16 -5.77
N TYR A 56 24.22 -12.90 -5.73
CA TYR A 56 24.77 -11.55 -5.76
C TYR A 56 24.51 -10.90 -7.12
N ASP A 57 24.42 -9.57 -7.15
CA ASP A 57 24.37 -8.83 -8.40
C ASP A 57 25.71 -8.92 -9.16
N SER A 58 25.78 -8.34 -10.36
CA SER A 58 27.01 -8.32 -11.17
C SER A 58 28.19 -7.58 -10.51
N SER A 59 27.95 -6.85 -9.42
CA SER A 59 28.97 -6.17 -8.61
C SER A 59 29.43 -6.99 -7.41
N GLY A 60 28.88 -8.20 -7.21
CA GLY A 60 29.19 -9.05 -6.07
C GLY A 60 28.53 -8.58 -4.77
N GLN A 61 27.60 -7.62 -4.84
CA GLN A 61 26.86 -7.10 -3.69
C GLN A 61 25.48 -7.77 -3.61
N PRO A 62 24.88 -7.86 -2.41
CA PRO A 62 23.50 -8.33 -2.32
C PRO A 62 22.61 -7.38 -3.13
N PRO A 63 21.68 -7.93 -3.95
CA PRO A 63 20.76 -7.11 -4.73
C PRO A 63 20.02 -6.17 -3.79
N ARG A 64 19.98 -4.87 -4.15
CA ARG A 64 19.23 -3.89 -3.38
C ARG A 64 17.74 -4.24 -3.44
N PRO A 65 17.03 -4.35 -2.30
CA PRO A 65 15.60 -4.52 -2.32
C PRO A 65 14.95 -3.31 -2.99
N GLU A 66 14.09 -3.55 -3.98
CA GLU A 66 13.39 -2.48 -4.69
C GLU A 66 12.37 -1.77 -3.79
N ALA A 67 11.79 -2.50 -2.82
CA ALA A 67 10.82 -2.02 -1.84
C ALA A 67 11.15 -2.53 -0.43
N ASP A 68 10.94 -1.69 0.58
CA ASP A 68 11.16 -2.04 1.99
C ASP A 68 9.92 -2.64 2.63
N HIS A 69 8.73 -2.18 2.22
CA HIS A 69 7.45 -2.55 2.80
C HIS A 69 6.44 -2.86 1.70
N LEU A 70 5.43 -3.67 2.03
CA LEU A 70 4.26 -3.90 1.22
C LEU A 70 3.04 -3.38 1.95
N LEU A 71 2.33 -2.45 1.32
CA LEU A 71 0.99 -2.04 1.72
C LEU A 71 -0.04 -2.86 0.95
N ILE A 72 -0.97 -3.44 1.69
CA ILE A 72 -2.17 -4.10 1.17
C ILE A 72 -3.36 -3.21 1.54
N ALA A 73 -3.90 -2.51 0.55
CA ALA A 73 -5.02 -1.60 0.71
C ALA A 73 -6.31 -2.21 0.12
N PRO A 74 -7.49 -1.83 0.61
CA PRO A 74 -8.75 -2.15 -0.05
C PRO A 74 -8.76 -1.73 -1.53
N LEU A 75 -9.46 -2.47 -2.38
CA LEU A 75 -9.49 -2.18 -3.84
C LEU A 75 -9.96 -0.75 -4.17
N GLY A 76 -10.85 -0.19 -3.36
CA GLY A 76 -11.38 1.17 -3.54
C GLY A 76 -10.48 2.28 -3.00
N THR A 77 -9.29 1.97 -2.50
CA THR A 77 -8.35 2.99 -2.04
C THR A 77 -7.76 3.71 -3.24
N ASP A 78 -8.03 5.01 -3.31
CA ASP A 78 -7.49 5.87 -4.35
C ASP A 78 -6.07 6.33 -3.98
N PHE A 79 -5.16 6.27 -4.96
CA PHE A 79 -3.78 6.75 -4.85
C PHE A 79 -3.45 7.86 -5.87
N SER A 80 -4.45 8.39 -6.58
CA SER A 80 -4.26 9.48 -7.52
C SER A 80 -3.73 10.74 -6.81
N GLY A 81 -2.70 11.36 -7.42
CA GLY A 81 -2.06 12.57 -6.89
C GLY A 81 -1.30 12.37 -5.57
N VAL A 82 -1.16 11.13 -5.07
CA VAL A 82 -0.38 10.86 -3.86
C VAL A 82 1.10 11.02 -4.17
N VAL A 83 1.77 11.85 -3.39
CA VAL A 83 3.22 12.10 -3.50
C VAL A 83 4.00 11.14 -2.59
N TYR A 84 3.53 10.94 -1.36
CA TYR A 84 4.09 9.98 -0.43
C TYR A 84 3.06 9.59 0.65
N LEU A 85 3.34 8.49 1.35
CA LEU A 85 2.61 8.07 2.54
C LEU A 85 3.41 8.40 3.80
N ALA A 86 2.71 8.82 4.85
CA ALA A 86 3.27 9.03 6.18
C ALA A 86 2.70 7.99 7.16
N ASP A 87 3.59 7.39 7.96
CA ASP A 87 3.25 6.43 9.03
C ASP A 87 2.70 7.15 10.26
N CYS A 88 1.50 7.72 10.12
CA CYS A 88 0.79 8.37 11.21
C CYS A 88 -0.71 8.16 11.10
N THR A 89 -1.39 8.31 12.24
CA THR A 89 -2.84 8.13 12.37
C THR A 89 -3.61 9.44 12.27
N VAL A 90 -2.93 10.59 12.19
CA VAL A 90 -3.53 11.92 12.21
C VAL A 90 -3.19 12.65 10.92
N ALA A 91 -4.22 13.03 10.15
CA ALA A 91 -4.10 13.75 8.90
C ALA A 91 -3.84 15.26 9.14
N SER A 92 -2.66 15.59 9.67
CA SER A 92 -2.23 16.97 9.90
C SER A 92 -0.79 17.19 9.48
N ALA A 93 -0.45 18.44 9.13
CA ALA A 93 0.90 18.80 8.69
C ALA A 93 1.97 18.43 9.73
N GLY A 94 1.71 18.71 11.02
CA GLY A 94 2.65 18.40 12.10
C GLY A 94 2.89 16.90 12.27
N ALA A 95 1.82 16.09 12.22
CA ALA A 95 1.95 14.64 12.34
C ALA A 95 2.67 14.03 11.12
N VAL A 96 2.39 14.52 9.92
CA VAL A 96 3.04 14.09 8.68
C VAL A 96 4.53 14.45 8.66
N ALA A 97 4.89 15.64 9.17
CA ALA A 97 6.28 16.09 9.22
C ALA A 97 7.15 15.16 10.09
N ALA A 98 6.64 14.77 11.27
CA ALA A 98 7.35 13.93 12.23
C ALA A 98 7.33 12.42 11.89
N ALA A 99 6.44 11.97 11.01
CA ALA A 99 6.28 10.58 10.67
C ALA A 99 7.36 10.05 9.71
N THR A 100 7.53 8.71 9.73
CA THR A 100 8.29 8.00 8.71
C THR A 100 7.54 8.10 7.38
N LYS A 101 8.26 8.44 6.31
CA LYS A 101 7.69 8.69 4.98
C LYS A 101 8.04 7.54 4.04
N TYR A 102 7.09 7.16 3.22
CA TYR A 102 7.24 6.12 2.21
C TYR A 102 6.83 6.64 0.83
N GLU A 103 7.68 6.40 -0.14
CA GLU A 103 7.38 6.51 -1.56
C GLU A 103 6.56 5.30 -1.99
N LEU A 104 5.54 5.54 -2.83
CA LEU A 104 4.77 4.49 -3.47
C LEU A 104 5.41 4.19 -4.83
N ILE A 105 5.80 2.95 -5.07
CA ILE A 105 6.43 2.56 -6.34
C ILE A 105 5.36 2.35 -7.41
N GLU A 106 4.37 1.52 -7.09
CA GLU A 106 3.23 1.23 -7.95
C GLU A 106 2.02 0.81 -7.13
N ALA A 107 0.81 0.90 -7.69
CA ALA A 107 -0.39 0.37 -7.05
C ALA A 107 -1.06 -0.61 -8.03
N VAL A 108 -0.94 -1.90 -7.73
CA VAL A 108 -1.42 -2.96 -8.62
C VAL A 108 -2.62 -3.68 -7.98
N PRO A 109 -3.75 -3.79 -8.69
CA PRO A 109 -4.85 -4.65 -8.25
C PRO A 109 -4.46 -6.12 -8.31
N VAL A 110 -4.66 -6.83 -7.21
CA VAL A 110 -4.32 -8.25 -7.05
C VAL A 110 -5.48 -9.00 -6.41
N GLY A 111 -5.59 -10.29 -6.72
CA GLY A 111 -6.56 -11.20 -6.14
C GLY A 111 -7.51 -11.80 -7.17
N LEU A 112 -8.62 -12.34 -6.67
CA LEU A 112 -9.69 -12.92 -7.47
C LEU A 112 -10.68 -11.84 -7.94
N LEU A 113 -11.51 -12.16 -8.95
CA LEU A 113 -12.52 -11.30 -9.59
C LEU A 113 -11.95 -10.32 -10.64
N PRO A 114 -12.73 -9.96 -11.69
CA PRO A 114 -12.23 -9.06 -12.72
C PRO A 114 -11.81 -7.72 -12.10
N GLY A 115 -10.52 -7.40 -12.19
CA GLY A 115 -9.95 -6.19 -11.58
C GLY A 115 -9.41 -6.36 -10.14
N GLY A 116 -9.39 -7.57 -9.57
CA GLY A 116 -8.75 -7.88 -8.27
C GLY A 116 -9.65 -7.71 -7.04
N THR A 117 -9.11 -7.99 -5.85
CA THR A 117 -9.82 -7.81 -4.55
C THR A 117 -9.17 -6.80 -3.63
N HIS A 118 -7.89 -6.51 -3.82
CA HIS A 118 -7.12 -5.56 -3.03
C HIS A 118 -6.02 -4.94 -3.89
N LEU A 119 -5.45 -3.83 -3.41
CA LEU A 119 -4.28 -3.21 -4.02
C LEU A 119 -3.03 -3.67 -3.28
N ARG A 120 -2.03 -4.13 -4.02
CA ARG A 120 -0.66 -4.31 -3.54
C ARG A 120 0.15 -3.10 -3.95
N VAL A 121 0.74 -2.45 -2.96
CA VAL A 121 1.52 -1.23 -3.13
C VAL A 121 2.89 -1.47 -2.49
N PRO A 122 3.95 -1.74 -3.27
CA PRO A 122 5.30 -1.76 -2.75
C PRO A 122 5.71 -0.34 -2.35
N LEU A 123 6.29 -0.22 -1.17
CA LEU A 123 6.66 1.02 -0.52
C LEU A 123 8.18 1.05 -0.28
N ARG A 124 8.79 2.18 -0.62
CA ARG A 124 10.19 2.47 -0.32
C ARG A 124 10.28 3.56 0.73
N ARG A 125 11.14 3.40 1.73
CA ARG A 125 11.32 4.41 2.77
C ARG A 125 12.11 5.60 2.21
N LEU A 126 11.54 6.80 2.36
CA LEU A 126 12.23 8.06 2.06
C LEU A 126 13.24 8.37 3.17
N ARG A 127 14.46 8.75 2.77
CA ARG A 127 15.56 9.11 3.68
C ARG A 127 15.64 10.62 3.87
#